data_AF-A0A919BH86-F1
#
_entry.id   AF-A0A919BH86-F1
#
_cell.length_a   1.000
_cell.length_b   1.000
_cell.length_c   1.000
_cell.angle_alpha   90.00
_cell.angle_beta   90.00
_cell.angle_gamma   90.00
#
_symmetry.space_group_name_H-M   'P 1'
#
loop_
_entity.id
_entity.type
_entity.pdbx_description
1 polymer ?
#
loop_
_entity_poly.entity_id
_entity_poly.type
_entity_poly.pdbx_seq_one_letter_code
_entity_poly.pdbx_strand_id
1 'polypeptide(L)'
;MLAGRTPVLVHNSNCGPGISTRYEKAGDIGKYKDGQKTRDPASQWYHEELSDEELLDGINNPGEGDGILVSRDGTILGGHHRKDELRTRVGDGRIDPDTPIRIDVYGE
;
A
#
# COMPACT_ATOMS: atom_id res chain seq x y z
N MET A 1 -1.71 -5.24 -32.56
CA MET A 1 -1.82 -5.19 -31.09
C MET A 1 -0.85 -6.20 -30.52
N LEU A 2 0.17 -5.76 -29.77
CA LEU A 2 1.02 -6.65 -28.97
C LEU A 2 0.90 -6.20 -27.51
N ALA A 3 0.63 -7.19 -26.67
CA ALA A 3 0.31 -7.07 -25.26
C ALA A 3 1.48 -6.52 -24.42
N GLY A 4 1.08 -5.97 -23.27
CA GLY A 4 1.86 -5.18 -22.33
C GLY A 4 3.23 -5.74 -21.96
N ARG A 5 4.21 -4.85 -21.99
CA ARG A 5 5.46 -4.96 -21.25
C ARG A 5 5.50 -3.82 -20.25
N THR A 6 5.04 -4.06 -19.03
CA THR A 6 5.47 -3.28 -17.87
C THR A 6 6.72 -3.97 -17.31
N PRO A 7 7.90 -3.36 -17.41
CA PRO A 7 9.06 -3.85 -16.69
C PRO A 7 8.87 -3.52 -15.21
N VAL A 8 8.78 -4.55 -14.36
CA VAL A 8 8.90 -4.37 -12.90
C VAL A 8 10.38 -4.14 -12.62
N LEU A 9 10.72 -2.90 -12.26
CA LEU A 9 12.06 -2.55 -11.81
C LEU A 9 12.22 -3.04 -10.37
N VAL A 10 12.90 -4.18 -10.20
CA VAL A 10 13.23 -4.74 -8.88
C VAL A 10 14.48 -4.02 -8.38
N HIS A 11 14.33 -3.09 -7.44
CA HIS A 11 15.48 -2.58 -6.69
C HIS A 11 15.87 -3.64 -5.65
N ASN A 12 16.88 -4.45 -5.98
CA ASN A 12 17.52 -5.35 -5.03
C ASN A 12 18.75 -4.64 -4.44
N SER A 13 18.52 -3.85 -3.38
CA SER A 13 19.58 -3.19 -2.62
C SER A 13 19.72 -3.90 -1.26
N ASN A 14 20.64 -4.85 -1.22
CA ASN A 14 20.93 -5.73 -0.09
C ASN A 14 21.84 -5.04 0.95
N CYS A 15 21.39 -4.91 2.22
CA CYS A 15 22.20 -4.92 3.46
C CYS A 15 21.34 -4.63 4.73
N GLY A 16 20.81 -5.67 5.38
CA GLY A 16 19.88 -5.61 6.53
C GLY A 16 18.62 -6.43 6.24
N PRO A 17 17.69 -6.69 7.19
CA PRO A 17 16.39 -7.26 6.81
C PRO A 17 15.75 -6.32 5.79
N GLY A 18 15.81 -6.69 4.52
CA GLY A 18 15.58 -5.78 3.41
C GLY A 18 14.12 -5.39 3.34
N ILE A 19 13.84 -4.21 2.78
CA ILE A 19 12.51 -3.93 2.24
C ILE A 19 12.50 -4.41 0.81
N SER A 20 11.56 -5.31 0.49
CA SER A 20 11.26 -5.64 -0.90
C SER A 20 9.92 -5.06 -1.31
N THR A 21 9.75 -4.81 -2.60
CA THR A 21 8.53 -4.22 -3.13
C THR A 21 7.81 -5.20 -4.04
N ARG A 22 6.49 -5.30 -3.87
CA ARG A 22 5.60 -6.01 -4.79
C ARG A 22 4.36 -5.20 -5.08
N TYR A 23 3.67 -5.54 -6.17
CA TYR A 23 2.40 -4.93 -6.53
C TYR A 23 1.28 -5.94 -6.35
N GLU A 24 0.20 -5.50 -5.73
CA GLU A 24 -0.98 -6.30 -5.44
C GLU A 24 -2.25 -5.57 -5.85
N LYS A 25 -3.40 -6.25 -5.84
CA LYS A 25 -4.69 -5.63 -6.12
C LYS A 25 -5.18 -4.84 -4.92
N ALA A 26 -5.77 -3.67 -5.15
CA ALA A 26 -6.38 -2.85 -4.10
C ALA A 26 -7.42 -3.62 -3.27
N GLY A 27 -8.21 -4.49 -3.91
CA GLY A 27 -9.20 -5.35 -3.26
C GLY A 27 -8.62 -6.37 -2.28
N ASP A 28 -7.33 -6.71 -2.41
CA ASP A 28 -6.67 -7.68 -1.53
C ASP A 28 -6.13 -7.05 -0.24
N ILE A 29 -6.20 -5.71 -0.08
CA ILE A 29 -5.60 -5.00 1.07
C ILE A 29 -6.14 -5.47 2.43
N GLY A 30 -7.38 -5.99 2.45
CA GLY A 30 -8.02 -6.52 3.65
C GLY A 30 -7.35 -7.77 4.24
N LYS A 31 -6.43 -8.43 3.50
CA LYS A 31 -5.74 -9.65 3.98
C LYS A 31 -4.70 -9.37 5.06
N TYR A 32 -4.22 -8.13 5.19
CA TYR A 32 -3.17 -7.77 6.13
C TYR A 32 -3.73 -7.45 7.52
N LYS A 33 -3.08 -8.04 8.54
CA LYS A 33 -3.42 -7.82 9.96
C LYS A 33 -2.95 -6.44 10.39
N ASP A 34 -3.67 -5.83 11.31
CA ASP A 34 -3.25 -4.56 11.89
C ASP A 34 -2.18 -4.78 12.97
N GLY A 35 -1.02 -4.14 12.82
CA GLY A 35 0.03 -4.17 13.85
C GLY A 35 -0.26 -3.21 15.01
N GLN A 36 -1.10 -2.19 14.79
CA GLN A 36 -1.46 -1.18 15.78
C GLN A 36 -2.92 -1.35 16.24
N LYS A 37 -3.14 -1.35 17.57
CA LYS A 37 -4.45 -1.56 18.22
C LYS A 37 -5.41 -0.37 18.15
N THR A 38 -4.87 0.84 18.03
CA THR A 38 -5.65 2.08 17.96
C THR A 38 -5.21 2.89 16.74
N ARG A 39 -6.04 3.80 16.26
CA ARG A 39 -5.68 4.78 15.23
C ARG A 39 -5.72 6.16 15.85
N ASP A 40 -4.90 7.08 15.37
CA ASP A 40 -5.12 8.50 15.66
C ASP A 40 -6.19 9.01 14.68
N PRO A 41 -7.41 9.33 15.12
CA PRO A 41 -8.47 9.78 14.22
C PRO A 41 -8.10 11.08 13.48
N ALA A 42 -7.27 11.94 14.08
CA ALA A 42 -6.84 13.19 13.44
C ALA A 42 -6.00 12.94 12.18
N SER A 43 -5.20 11.87 12.18
CA SER A 43 -4.40 11.46 11.03
C SER A 43 -5.23 10.80 9.92
N GLN A 44 -6.43 10.28 10.23
CA GLN A 44 -7.35 9.75 9.21
C GLN A 44 -7.97 10.88 8.38
N TRP A 45 -8.36 12.00 9.02
CA TRP A 45 -8.96 13.16 8.34
C TRP A 45 -8.13 13.62 7.14
N TYR A 46 -6.80 13.67 7.28
CA TYR A 46 -5.92 14.07 6.18
C TYR A 46 -6.10 13.21 4.93
N HIS A 47 -6.29 11.90 5.09
CA HIS A 47 -6.45 10.98 3.98
C HIS A 47 -7.85 11.02 3.36
N GLU A 48 -8.88 11.35 4.14
CA GLU A 48 -10.26 11.53 3.64
C GLU A 48 -10.38 12.72 2.67
N GLU A 49 -9.55 13.75 2.85
CA GLU A 49 -9.51 14.94 1.99
C GLU A 49 -8.69 14.75 0.70
N LEU A 50 -7.90 13.67 0.59
CA LEU A 50 -7.15 13.38 -0.63
C LEU A 50 -8.09 12.98 -1.77
N SER A 51 -7.81 13.44 -2.99
CA SER A 51 -8.39 12.83 -4.19
C SER A 51 -7.97 11.36 -4.34
N ASP A 52 -8.67 10.60 -5.19
CA ASP A 52 -8.34 9.18 -5.44
C ASP A 52 -6.95 9.03 -6.05
N GLU A 53 -6.55 9.99 -6.88
CA GLU A 53 -5.22 10.06 -7.48
C GLU A 53 -4.13 10.35 -6.44
N GLU A 54 -4.34 11.32 -5.54
CA GLU A 54 -3.36 11.64 -4.49
C GLU A 54 -3.19 10.49 -3.47
N LEU A 55 -4.28 9.79 -3.14
CA LEU A 55 -4.18 8.60 -2.30
C LEU A 55 -3.35 7.51 -2.99
N LEU A 56 -3.65 7.22 -4.26
CA LEU A 56 -2.94 6.19 -5.02
C LEU A 56 -1.48 6.57 -5.27
N ASP A 57 -1.18 7.84 -5.50
CA ASP A 57 0.20 8.35 -5.61
C ASP A 57 0.97 8.15 -4.31
N GLY A 58 0.37 8.52 -3.17
CA GLY A 58 0.95 8.30 -1.84
C GLY A 58 1.13 6.82 -1.46
N ILE A 59 0.47 5.90 -2.15
CA ILE A 59 0.66 4.44 -2.01
C ILE A 59 1.72 3.94 -2.98
N ASN A 60 1.70 4.39 -4.24
CA ASN A 60 2.49 3.81 -5.33
C ASN A 60 3.85 4.46 -5.56
N ASN A 61 4.00 5.74 -5.26
CA ASN A 61 5.23 6.52 -5.42
C ASN A 61 5.82 7.05 -4.08
N PRO A 62 5.76 6.32 -2.96
CA PRO A 62 6.34 6.78 -1.70
C PRO A 62 7.86 6.59 -1.66
N GLY A 63 8.49 7.19 -0.65
CA GLY A 63 9.78 6.70 -0.16
C GLY A 63 9.70 5.24 0.29
N GLU A 64 10.85 4.56 0.38
CA GLU A 64 10.91 3.17 0.84
C GLU A 64 10.32 3.02 2.26
N GLY A 65 9.29 2.18 2.40
CA GLY A 65 8.57 1.98 3.66
C GLY A 65 7.56 3.07 4.06
N ASP A 66 7.47 4.16 3.30
CA ASP A 66 6.58 5.30 3.62
C ASP A 66 5.15 5.14 3.09
N GLY A 67 4.93 4.17 2.19
CA GLY A 67 3.62 3.83 1.61
C GLY A 67 2.81 2.89 2.51
N ILE A 68 2.62 1.66 2.04
CA ILE A 68 2.08 0.53 2.81
C ILE A 68 3.23 -0.43 3.10
N LEU A 69 3.60 -0.53 4.38
CA LEU A 69 4.68 -1.40 4.85
C LEU A 69 4.09 -2.55 5.65
N VAL A 70 4.45 -3.78 5.29
CA VAL A 70 4.05 -5.00 5.99
C VAL A 70 5.26 -5.80 6.45
N SER A 71 5.12 -6.55 7.52
CA SER A 71 6.05 -7.62 7.87
C SER A 71 5.86 -8.83 6.96
N ARG A 72 6.85 -9.72 6.94
CA ARG A 72 6.79 -11.00 6.23
C ARG A 72 5.58 -11.88 6.59
N ASP A 73 5.08 -11.80 7.82
CA ASP A 73 3.89 -12.56 8.28
C ASP A 73 2.55 -11.85 7.99
N GLY A 74 2.58 -10.73 7.27
CA GLY A 74 1.39 -10.01 6.81
C GLY A 74 0.79 -9.06 7.85
N THR A 75 1.59 -8.54 8.76
CA THR A 75 1.19 -7.49 9.71
C THR A 75 1.55 -6.13 9.15
N ILE A 76 0.62 -5.18 9.11
CA ILE A 76 0.90 -3.78 8.74
C ILE A 76 1.82 -3.17 9.79
N LEU A 77 2.96 -2.65 9.34
CA LEU A 77 3.92 -1.90 10.14
C LEU A 77 3.78 -0.38 9.92
N GLY A 78 3.32 0.02 8.73
CA GLY A 78 3.13 1.43 8.34
C GLY A 78 2.06 1.60 7.26
N GLY A 79 1.50 2.81 7.14
CA GLY A 79 0.47 3.11 6.14
C GLY A 79 -0.96 2.71 6.52
N HIS A 80 -1.23 2.50 7.82
CA HIS A 80 -2.55 2.07 8.31
C HIS A 80 -3.72 2.93 7.81
N HIS A 81 -3.60 4.26 7.86
CA HIS A 81 -4.65 5.16 7.39
C HIS A 81 -4.87 5.09 5.87
N ARG A 82 -3.79 4.91 5.09
CA ARG A 82 -3.90 4.68 3.64
C ARG A 82 -4.60 3.35 3.34
N LYS A 83 -4.32 2.29 4.12
CA LYS A 83 -5.04 1.01 4.03
C LYS A 83 -6.53 1.20 4.33
N ASP A 84 -6.84 1.90 5.42
CA ASP A 84 -8.22 2.09 5.87
C ASP A 84 -9.01 2.90 4.81
N GLU A 85 -8.42 3.97 4.30
CA GLU A 85 -9.01 4.80 3.24
C GLU A 85 -9.15 4.06 1.91
N LEU A 86 -8.11 3.33 1.49
CA LEU A 86 -8.16 2.51 0.27
C LEU A 86 -9.28 1.48 0.35
N ARG A 87 -9.44 0.82 1.51
CA ARG A 87 -10.50 -0.16 1.73
C ARG A 87 -11.88 0.49 1.64
N THR A 88 -12.06 1.67 2.21
CA THR A 88 -13.31 2.45 2.09
C THR A 88 -13.62 2.76 0.63
N ARG A 89 -12.66 3.33 -0.11
CA ARG A 89 -12.86 3.73 -1.51
C ARG A 89 -13.08 2.58 -2.48
N VAL A 90 -12.46 1.42 -2.22
CA VAL A 90 -12.78 0.19 -2.95
C VAL A 90 -14.21 -0.27 -2.64
N GLY A 91 -14.63 -0.20 -1.37
CA GLY A 91 -16.00 -0.54 -0.96
C GLY A 91 -17.06 0.39 -1.57
N ASP A 92 -16.74 1.67 -1.72
CA ASP A 92 -17.61 2.68 -2.32
C ASP A 92 -17.61 2.62 -3.86
N GLY A 93 -16.74 1.82 -4.48
CA GLY A 93 -16.58 1.74 -5.93
C GLY A 93 -15.87 2.93 -6.57
N ARG A 94 -15.18 3.76 -5.76
CA ARG A 94 -14.36 4.89 -6.23
C ARG A 94 -13.02 4.44 -6.79
N ILE A 95 -12.45 3.39 -6.22
CA ILE A 95 -11.22 2.74 -6.70
C ILE A 95 -11.57 1.34 -7.18
N ASP A 96 -11.13 1.00 -8.38
CA ASP A 96 -11.30 -0.35 -8.94
C ASP A 96 -10.53 -1.36 -8.06
N PRO A 97 -11.15 -2.46 -7.59
CA PRO A 97 -10.46 -3.47 -6.78
C PRO A 97 -9.25 -4.10 -7.47
N ASP A 98 -9.18 -4.11 -8.80
CA ASP A 98 -8.04 -4.60 -9.58
C ASP A 98 -6.93 -3.55 -9.76
N THR A 99 -7.10 -2.32 -9.24
CA THR A 99 -6.07 -1.28 -9.27
C THR A 99 -4.79 -1.78 -8.60
N PRO A 100 -3.63 -1.72 -9.27
CA PRO A 100 -2.37 -2.14 -8.67
C PRO A 100 -1.93 -1.15 -7.58
N ILE A 101 -1.57 -1.69 -6.42
CA ILE A 101 -1.01 -0.97 -5.28
C ILE A 101 0.35 -1.53 -4.89
N ARG A 102 1.29 -0.64 -4.57
CA ARG A 102 2.61 -0.98 -4.07
C ARG A 102 2.52 -1.44 -2.60
N ILE A 103 3.15 -2.57 -2.30
CA ILE A 103 3.34 -3.10 -0.96
C ILE A 103 4.84 -3.29 -0.73
N ASP A 104 5.35 -2.64 0.31
CA ASP A 104 6.71 -2.84 0.80
C ASP A 104 6.69 -3.89 1.92
N VAL A 105 7.58 -4.87 1.85
CA VAL A 105 7.68 -6.01 2.78
C VAL A 105 9.00 -5.92 3.53
N TYR A 106 8.93 -5.73 4.86
CA TYR A 106 10.09 -5.71 5.73
C TYR A 106 10.52 -7.12 6.14
N GLY A 107 11.82 -7.41 5.98
CA GLY A 107 12.46 -8.64 6.47
C GLY A 107 12.47 -9.79 5.47
N GLU A 108 12.62 -9.50 4.18
CA GLU A 108 13.05 -10.52 3.20
C GLU A 108 14.53 -10.88 3.35
#